data_AF-A0A2J6SYH1-F1
#
_entry.id   AF-A0A2J6SYH1-F1
#
_cell.length_a   1.000
_cell.length_b   1.000
_cell.length_c   1.000
_cell.angle_alpha   90.00
_cell.angle_beta   90.00
_cell.angle_gamma   90.00
#
_symmetry.space_group_name_H-M   'P 1'
#
loop_
_entity.id
_entity.type
_entity.pdbx_description
1 polymer ?
#
loop_
_entity_poly.entity_id
_entity_poly.type
_entity_poly.pdbx_seq_one_letter_code
_entity_poly.pdbx_strand_id
1 'polypeptide(L)' 'IPTTIRDAIRLTDPVGTGFLWVDRLRIIQDDEKSKSQFIGAMSSIYANADITIMVSGGADVDHGLLGVGSHKRHYERFLC' A
#
# COMPACT_ATOMS: atom_id res chain seq x y z
N ILE A 1 -5.57 -4.50 12.08
CA ILE A 1 -4.92 -4.12 10.80
C ILE A 1 -5.33 -2.70 10.43
N PRO A 2 -4.36 -1.80 10.17
CA PRO A 2 -4.59 -0.41 9.79
C PRO A 2 -5.54 -0.24 8.60
N THR A 3 -6.20 0.92 8.53
CA THR A 3 -7.22 1.22 7.51
C THR A 3 -6.65 1.15 6.09
N THR A 4 -5.46 1.70 5.86
CA THR A 4 -4.81 1.67 4.54
C THR A 4 -4.57 0.26 4.02
N ILE A 5 -4.19 -0.67 4.91
CA ILE A 5 -4.00 -2.09 4.55
C ILE A 5 -5.35 -2.75 4.24
N ARG A 6 -6.40 -2.44 5.02
CA ARG A 6 -7.74 -2.98 4.77
C ARG A 6 -8.29 -2.53 3.41
N ASP A 7 -8.08 -1.27 3.05
CA ASP A 7 -8.52 -0.77 1.76
C ASP A 7 -7.65 -1.33 0.63
N ALA A 8 -6.35 -1.52 0.82
CA ALA A 8 -5.50 -2.20 -0.15
C ALA A 8 -5.97 -3.65 -0.42
N ILE A 9 -6.39 -4.38 0.62
CA ILE A 9 -7.02 -5.71 0.47
C ILE A 9 -8.32 -5.61 -0.34
N ARG A 10 -9.19 -4.64 -0.04
CA ARG A 10 -10.43 -4.45 -0.83
C ARG A 10 -10.17 -4.12 -2.29
N LEU A 11 -9.06 -3.47 -2.59
CA LEU A 11 -8.68 -3.12 -3.95
C LEU A 11 -8.25 -4.35 -4.77
N THR A 12 -7.85 -5.46 -4.15
CA THR A 12 -7.39 -6.64 -4.89
C THR A 12 -8.52 -7.35 -5.62
N ASP A 13 -9.74 -7.35 -5.07
CA ASP A 13 -10.94 -7.95 -5.66
C ASP A 13 -11.25 -7.40 -7.07
N PRO A 14 -11.47 -6.07 -7.27
CA PRO A 14 -11.77 -5.52 -8.59
C PRO A 14 -10.56 -5.55 -9.55
N VAL A 15 -9.34 -5.60 -9.02
CA VAL A 15 -8.11 -5.72 -9.81
C VAL A 15 -7.91 -7.16 -10.32
N GLY A 16 -8.56 -8.15 -9.69
CA GLY A 16 -8.41 -9.56 -10.05
C GLY A 16 -7.11 -10.17 -9.52
N THR A 17 -6.47 -9.57 -8.52
CA THR A 17 -5.28 -10.11 -7.86
C THR A 17 -5.68 -10.82 -6.57
N GLY A 18 -5.20 -12.05 -6.36
CA GLY A 18 -5.49 -12.81 -5.13
C GLY A 18 -4.45 -12.61 -4.03
N PHE A 19 -3.40 -11.84 -4.30
CA PHE A 19 -2.24 -11.72 -3.42
C PHE A 19 -1.83 -10.26 -3.27
N LEU A 20 -1.62 -9.85 -2.03
CA LEU A 20 -1.11 -8.53 -1.68
C LEU A 20 0.19 -8.70 -0.88
N TRP A 21 1.25 -8.03 -1.30
CA TRP A 21 2.48 -7.90 -0.54
C TRP A 21 2.45 -6.56 0.22
N VAL A 22 2.66 -6.61 1.54
CA VAL A 22 2.75 -5.43 2.41
C VAL A 22 4.05 -5.52 3.20
N ASP A 23 4.94 -4.56 2.98
CA ASP A 23 6.26 -4.45 3.61
C ASP A 23 6.20 -4.60 5.14
N ARG A 24 5.27 -3.88 5.78
CA ARG A 24 5.08 -3.87 7.22
C ARG A 24 4.65 -5.22 7.80
N LEU A 25 4.08 -6.10 6.98
CA LEU A 25 3.61 -7.43 7.41
C LEU A 25 4.58 -8.54 7.00
N ARG A 26 5.35 -8.34 5.93
CA ARG A 26 6.27 -9.35 5.38
C ARG A 26 7.68 -9.26 5.92
N ILE A 27 8.08 -8.09 6.42
CA ILE A 27 9.41 -7.85 6.95
C ILE A 27 9.34 -7.85 8.48
N ILE A 28 10.18 -8.64 9.13
CA ILE A 28 10.38 -8.57 10.58
C ILE A 28 11.07 -7.24 10.89
N GLN A 29 10.34 -6.31 11.49
CA GLN A 29 10.81 -4.93 11.67
C GLN A 29 11.90 -4.81 12.75
N ASP A 30 11.91 -5.73 13.71
CA ASP A 30 12.82 -5.72 14.88
C ASP A 30 14.15 -6.43 14.60
N ASP A 31 14.30 -7.06 13.43
CA ASP A 31 15.56 -7.68 13.00
C ASP A 31 16.18 -6.88 11.86
N GLU A 32 17.15 -6.03 12.20
CA GLU A 32 17.85 -5.16 11.25
C GLU A 32 18.53 -5.93 10.12
N LYS A 33 18.99 -7.16 10.37
CA LYS A 33 19.62 -7.99 9.34
C LYS A 33 18.60 -8.43 8.29
N SER A 34 17.47 -9.02 8.71
CA SER A 34 16.39 -9.39 7.78
C SER A 34 15.82 -8.17 7.08
N LYS A 35 15.60 -7.08 7.81
CA LYS A 35 15.08 -5.82 7.28
C LYS A 35 15.97 -5.26 6.17
N SER A 36 17.28 -5.19 6.38
CA SER A 36 18.24 -4.72 5.38
C SER A 36 18.22 -5.56 4.10
N GLN A 37 18.08 -6.89 4.24
CA GLN A 37 17.96 -7.79 3.09
C GLN A 37 16.70 -7.49 2.26
N PHE A 38 15.54 -7.36 2.90
CA PHE A 38 14.29 -7.06 2.20
C PHE A 38 14.29 -5.65 1.59
N ILE A 39 14.85 -4.65 2.28
CA ILE A 39 15.02 -3.29 1.75
C ILE A 39 15.89 -3.31 0.49
N GLY A 40 17.01 -4.06 0.51
CA GLY A 40 17.86 -4.23 -0.65
C GLY A 40 17.16 -4.89 -1.85
N ALA A 41 16.11 -5.67 -1.60
CA ALA A 41 15.31 -6.32 -2.64
C ALA A 41 14.07 -5.53 -3.07
N MET A 42 13.73 -4.40 -2.42
CA MET A 42 12.48 -3.66 -2.70
C MET A 42 12.36 -3.20 -4.14
N SER A 43 13.47 -2.81 -4.78
CA SER A 43 13.49 -2.44 -6.20
C SER A 43 12.99 -3.58 -7.09
N SER A 44 13.44 -4.81 -6.84
CA SER A 44 13.01 -6.00 -7.55
C SER A 44 11.56 -6.36 -7.23
N ILE A 45 11.14 -6.25 -5.96
CA ILE A 45 9.75 -6.53 -5.55
C ILE A 45 8.78 -5.61 -6.28
N TYR A 46 9.06 -4.30 -6.31
CA TYR A 46 8.21 -3.33 -7.01
C TYR A 46 8.27 -3.47 -8.53
N ALA A 47 9.43 -3.79 -9.10
CA ALA A 47 9.57 -4.00 -10.54
C ALA A 47 8.82 -5.25 -11.04
N ASN A 48 8.64 -6.26 -10.19
CA ASN A 48 7.93 -7.49 -10.53
C ASN A 48 6.46 -7.50 -10.07
N ALA A 49 5.96 -6.42 -9.48
CA ALA A 49 4.56 -6.32 -9.07
C ALA A 49 3.67 -5.91 -10.26
N ASP A 50 2.54 -6.59 -10.45
CA ASP A 50 1.56 -6.19 -11.47
C ASP A 50 1.02 -4.77 -11.22
N ILE A 51 0.82 -4.42 -9.95
CA ILE A 51 0.38 -3.10 -9.50
C ILE A 51 1.10 -2.74 -8.21
N THR A 52 1.59 -1.50 -8.14
CA THR A 52 2.13 -0.90 -6.90
C THR A 52 1.19 0.19 -6.41
N ILE A 53 0.76 0.11 -5.14
CA ILE A 53 -0.14 1.07 -4.51
C ILE A 53 0.69 2.01 -3.62
N MET A 54 0.61 3.32 -3.86
CA MET A 54 1.26 4.34 -3.04
C MET A 54 0.22 5.35 -2.54
N VAL A 55 0.26 5.66 -1.24
CA VAL A 55 -0.60 6.69 -0.62
C VAL A 55 0.24 7.95 -0.40
N SER A 56 0.04 8.96 -1.25
CA SER A 56 0.58 10.29 -1.02
C SER A 56 -0.52 11.17 -0.42
N GLY A 57 -0.41 11.55 0.85
CA GLY A 57 -1.35 12.49 1.49
C GLY A 57 -1.97 12.05 2.82
N GLY A 58 -1.68 10.83 3.29
CA GLY A 58 -2.09 10.39 4.63
C GLY A 58 -1.11 10.81 5.71
N ALA A 59 -1.62 11.29 6.85
CA ALA A 59 -0.80 11.59 8.02
C ALA A 59 -0.22 10.31 8.67
N ASP A 60 -0.93 9.19 8.53
CA ASP A 60 -0.56 7.90 9.08
C ASP A 60 -1.17 6.73 8.28
N VAL A 61 -0.93 5.51 8.77
CA VAL A 61 -1.38 4.24 8.18
C VAL A 61 -2.89 3.98 8.31
N ASP A 62 -3.61 4.82 9.06
CA ASP A 62 -5.04 4.74 9.27
C ASP A 62 -5.82 5.73 8.40
N HIS A 63 -5.12 6.49 7.53
CA HIS A 63 -5.72 7.40 6.56
C HIS A 63 -6.64 6.71 5.53
N GLY A 64 -6.31 5.49 5.11
CA GLY A 64 -7.06 4.75 4.09
C GLY A 64 -6.66 5.08 2.65
N LEU A 65 -7.26 4.36 1.69
CA LEU A 65 -7.11 4.64 0.26
C LEU A 65 -8.31 5.44 -0.25
N LEU A 66 -8.08 6.69 -0.66
CA LEU A 66 -9.13 7.54 -1.21
C LEU A 66 -9.75 6.91 -2.47
N GLY A 67 -11.08 6.78 -2.48
CA GLY A 67 -11.84 6.16 -3.56
C GLY A 67 -12.04 4.65 -3.37
N VAL A 68 -11.54 4.07 -2.27
CA VAL A 68 -11.75 2.68 -1.90
C VAL A 68 -12.55 2.62 -0.59
N GLY A 69 -13.57 1.75 -0.55
CA GLY A 69 -14.43 1.60 0.62
C GLY A 69 -15.22 2.88 0.95
N SER A 70 -15.16 3.33 2.19
CA SER A 70 -15.88 4.52 2.70
C SER A 70 -15.13 5.85 2.49
N HIS A 71 -13.88 5.81 2.03
CA HIS A 71 -13.06 7.01 1.85
C HIS A 71 -13.42 7.70 0.53
N LYS A 72 -14.22 8.77 0.60
CA LYS A 72 -14.59 9.54 -0.60
C LYS A 72 -13.37 10.30 -1.13
N ARG A 73 -13.12 10.21 -2.44
CA ARG A 73 -12.21 11.16 -3.11
C ARG A 73 -12.83 12.55 -3.06
N HIS A 74 -12.17 13.48 -2.38
CA HIS A 74 -12.46 14.90 -2.53
C HIS A 74 -11.84 15.36 -3.85
N TYR A 75 -12.67 15.73 -4.83
CA TYR A 75 -12.20 16.38 -6.04
C TYR A 75 -11.93 17.84 -5.71
N GLU A 76 -10.70 18.20 -5.38
CA GLU A 76 -10.27 19.58 -5.56
C GLU A 76 -10.11 19.80 -7.07
N ARG A 77 -11.05 20.54 -7.66
CA ARG A 77 -10.88 21.08 -9.01
C ARG A 77 -9.64 21.97 -8.96
N PHE A 78 -8.52 21.49 -9.50
CA PHE A 78 -7.51 22.41 -10.03
C PHE A 78 -8.18 23.14 -11.19
N LEU A 79 -8.75 24.31 -10.89
CA LEU A 79 -9.11 25.30 -11.88
C LEU A 79 -7.78 25.78 -12.47
N CYS A 80 -7.56 25.43 -13.74
CA CYS A 80 -6.60 26.08 -14.62
C CYS A 80 -7.02 27.53 -14.86
#